data_AF-A0A433B4S7-F1
#
_entry.id   AF-A0A433B4S7-F1
#
_cell.length_a   1.000
_cell.length_b   1.000
_cell.length_c   1.000
_cell.angle_alpha   90.00
_cell.angle_beta   90.00
_cell.angle_gamma   90.00
#
_symmetry.space_group_name_H-M   'P 1'
#
loop_
_entity.id
_entity.type
_entity.pdbx_description
1 polymer ?
#
loop_
_entity_poly.entity_id
_entity_poly.type
_entity_poly.pdbx_seq_one_letter_code
_entity_poly.pdbx_strand_id
1 'polypeptide(L)'
;MLRPHLLLTILVFALLGFYIAHFVAEQRTALSPGTFPSGSGTGASSGSGGSNRRADNGDYGSRWDRDGYSGDEPGKFDYYALVLSWSPTYCSDQGRDDDTQCNRRDGRRYSFVLHGLWPQYENGYPSNCRLPRRPFVPEPVISSMLDIMPSRGLVIHEYKTHGTCSGMDPVQYFATAHRLFDSISIPDRFRNPFESQIVSAADVEQEFLRANPQFRPDMIAVVCGGAGGSLREVRLCLSKDGKPRSCGQNETRRKLCTANQVFIPPARSTKDNNWQSGQSGSANRDPAAIDRSSPLPGPRMDYDYGRRAQ
;
A
#
# COMPACT_ATOMS: atom_id res chain seq x y z
N MET A 1 -29.18 19.74 52.12
CA MET A 1 -28.16 20.48 51.35
C MET A 1 -27.52 19.51 50.35
N LEU A 2 -27.87 19.60 49.07
CA LEU A 2 -27.20 18.78 48.04
C LEU A 2 -25.77 19.28 47.87
N ARG A 3 -24.81 18.35 47.79
CA ARG A 3 -23.39 18.67 47.59
C ARG A 3 -23.23 19.39 46.24
N PRO A 4 -22.47 20.49 46.17
CA PRO A 4 -22.33 21.31 44.95
C PRO A 4 -21.82 20.52 43.73
N HIS A 5 -21.04 19.45 43.94
CA HIS A 5 -20.60 18.57 42.87
C HIS A 5 -21.73 17.76 42.22
N LEU A 6 -22.79 17.43 42.97
CA LEU A 6 -23.93 16.68 42.44
C LEU A 6 -24.78 17.53 41.49
N LEU A 7 -24.89 18.84 41.77
CA LEU A 7 -25.58 19.79 40.91
C LEU A 7 -24.85 19.97 39.59
N LEU A 8 -23.52 20.07 39.62
CA LEU A 8 -22.70 20.20 38.41
C LEU A 8 -22.84 18.97 37.51
N THR A 9 -22.81 17.76 38.08
CA THR A 9 -23.00 16.53 37.30
C THR A 9 -24.37 16.44 36.65
N ILE A 10 -25.44 16.81 37.37
CA ILE A 10 -26.80 16.81 36.82
C ILE A 10 -26.92 17.81 35.65
N LEU A 11 -26.29 18.98 35.78
CA LEU A 11 -26.31 20.01 34.74
C LEU A 11 -25.56 19.57 33.48
N VAL A 12 -24.42 18.90 33.63
CA VAL A 12 -23.66 18.33 32.50
C VAL A 12 -24.47 17.26 31.77
N PHE A 13 -25.10 16.33 32.50
CA PHE A 13 -25.93 15.29 31.86
C PHE A 13 -27.19 15.86 31.20
N ALA A 14 -27.80 16.90 31.76
CA ALA A 14 -28.93 17.58 31.15
C ALA A 14 -28.53 18.29 29.84
N LEU A 15 -27.38 18.96 29.81
CA LEU A 15 -26.85 19.60 28.60
C LEU A 15 -26.46 18.58 27.53
N LEU A 16 -25.85 17.45 27.91
CA LEU A 16 -25.50 16.37 26.99
C LEU A 16 -26.76 15.74 26.38
N GLY A 17 -27.81 15.51 27.19
CA GLY A 17 -29.09 14.99 26.73
C GLY A 17 -29.79 15.93 25.76
N PHE A 18 -29.78 17.24 26.04
CA PHE A 18 -30.36 18.25 25.15
C PHE A 18 -29.60 18.33 23.81
N TYR A 19 -28.27 18.27 23.85
CA TYR A 19 -27.44 18.25 22.63
C TYR A 19 -27.72 17.03 21.75
N ILE A 20 -27.83 15.83 22.35
CA ILE A 20 -28.14 14.59 21.60
C ILE A 20 -29.54 14.66 20.99
N ALA A 21 -30.54 15.16 21.73
CA ALA A 21 -31.90 15.31 21.22
C ALA A 21 -31.97 16.30 20.03
N HIS A 22 -31.21 17.40 20.10
CA HIS A 22 -31.14 18.38 19.02
C HIS A 22 -30.48 17.82 17.75
N PHE A 23 -29.39 17.05 17.90
CA PHE A 23 -28.68 16.43 16.78
C PHE A 23 -29.54 15.36 16.05
N VAL A 24 -30.35 14.60 16.79
CA VAL A 24 -31.26 13.60 16.21
C VAL A 24 -32.44 14.24 15.48
N ALA A 25 -32.90 15.42 15.91
CA ALA A 25 -33.97 16.15 15.24
C ALA A 25 -33.52 16.72 13.87
N GLU A 26 -32.27 17.17 13.74
CA GLU A 26 -31.73 17.69 12.48
C GLU A 26 -31.60 16.59 11.40
N GLN A 27 -31.25 15.36 11.76
CA GLN A 27 -31.13 14.26 10.78
C GLN A 27 -32.46 13.81 10.15
N ARG A 28 -33.62 14.15 10.74
CA ARG A 28 -34.94 13.74 10.20
C ARG A 28 -35.48 14.66 9.10
N THR A 29 -34.83 15.77 8.80
CA THR A 29 -35.30 16.74 7.79
C THR A 29 -34.76 16.53 6.38
N ALA A 30 -33.90 15.52 6.14
CA ALA A 30 -33.22 15.31 4.85
C ALA A 30 -33.77 14.15 3.99
N LEU A 31 -35.05 13.77 4.14
CA LEU A 31 -35.68 12.77 3.28
C LEU A 31 -37.07 13.25 2.82
N SER A 32 -37.12 13.91 1.66
CA SER A 32 -38.34 14.03 0.85
C SER A 32 -38.19 13.21 -0.43
N PRO A 33 -39.18 12.40 -0.83
CA PRO A 33 -39.18 11.71 -2.12
C PRO A 33 -39.63 12.68 -3.22
N GLY A 34 -38.78 12.88 -4.23
CA GLY A 34 -39.12 13.63 -5.44
C GLY A 34 -40.13 12.89 -6.31
N THR A 35 -41.20 13.59 -6.68
CA THR A 35 -42.29 13.19 -7.56
C THR A 35 -41.83 13.09 -9.03
N PHE A 36 -42.17 11.99 -9.70
CA PHE A 36 -42.03 11.82 -11.15
C PHE A 36 -43.23 12.43 -11.90
N PRO A 37 -43.05 13.13 -13.03
CA PRO A 37 -44.11 13.35 -13.98
C PRO A 37 -44.02 12.35 -15.16
N SER A 38 -45.14 11.67 -15.36
CA SER A 38 -45.53 10.90 -16.54
C SER A 38 -45.83 11.82 -17.73
N GLY A 39 -45.26 11.52 -18.88
CA GLY A 39 -45.58 12.16 -20.16
C GLY A 39 -45.79 11.13 -21.26
N SER A 40 -47.05 10.88 -21.60
CA SER A 40 -47.52 10.09 -22.74
C SER A 40 -47.54 10.93 -24.01
N GLY A 41 -46.94 10.42 -25.09
CA GLY A 41 -47.03 11.00 -26.43
C GLY A 41 -46.96 9.91 -27.49
N THR A 42 -48.12 9.58 -28.06
CA THR A 42 -48.34 8.64 -29.16
C THR A 42 -47.90 9.22 -30.51
N GLY A 43 -47.30 8.39 -31.36
CA GLY A 43 -47.07 8.69 -32.77
C GLY A 43 -46.54 7.48 -33.54
N ALA A 44 -47.44 6.73 -34.15
CA ALA A 44 -47.11 5.64 -35.05
C ALA A 44 -46.99 6.16 -36.49
N SER A 45 -45.98 5.71 -37.24
CA SER A 45 -46.10 5.49 -38.69
C SER A 45 -45.10 4.45 -39.18
N SER A 46 -45.67 3.44 -39.82
CA SER A 46 -45.09 2.31 -40.54
C SER A 46 -44.18 2.67 -41.71
N GLY A 47 -43.20 1.80 -42.00
CA GLY A 47 -42.46 1.78 -43.26
C GLY A 47 -41.63 0.49 -43.42
N SER A 48 -42.11 -0.39 -44.29
CA SER A 48 -41.57 -1.72 -44.64
C SER A 48 -40.34 -1.66 -45.54
N GLY A 49 -39.44 -2.66 -45.42
CA GLY A 49 -38.78 -3.25 -46.58
C GLY A 49 -37.25 -3.36 -46.53
N GLY A 50 -36.75 -4.58 -46.81
CA GLY A 50 -35.48 -4.74 -47.54
C GLY A 50 -34.33 -5.40 -46.79
N SER A 51 -34.31 -6.73 -46.78
CA SER A 51 -33.10 -7.52 -46.56
C SER A 51 -32.02 -7.23 -47.62
N ASN A 52 -30.80 -6.91 -47.20
CA ASN A 52 -29.60 -7.25 -47.96
C ASN A 52 -28.36 -7.36 -47.06
N ARG A 53 -27.69 -8.51 -47.15
CA ARG A 53 -26.40 -8.79 -46.50
C ARG A 53 -25.32 -7.96 -47.20
N ARG A 54 -24.48 -7.27 -46.43
CA ARG A 54 -23.06 -6.98 -46.75
C ARG A 54 -22.36 -6.61 -45.44
N ALA A 55 -21.28 -7.33 -45.15
CA ALA A 55 -20.36 -7.02 -44.07
C ALA A 55 -19.66 -5.70 -44.37
N ASP A 56 -19.62 -4.78 -43.41
CA ASP A 56 -18.54 -3.82 -43.31
C ASP A 56 -18.38 -3.34 -41.87
N ASN A 57 -17.12 -3.34 -41.45
CA ASN A 57 -16.61 -2.94 -40.14
C ASN A 57 -17.01 -1.51 -39.79
N GLY A 58 -17.59 -1.29 -38.61
CA GLY A 58 -17.96 0.03 -38.11
C GLY A 58 -17.85 0.12 -36.60
N ASP A 59 -16.74 0.70 -36.15
CA ASP A 59 -16.71 1.76 -35.14
C ASP A 59 -17.31 1.45 -33.75
N TYR A 60 -16.53 0.74 -32.93
CA TYR A 60 -16.57 0.88 -31.47
C TYR A 60 -15.21 1.36 -30.97
N GLY A 61 -15.17 2.60 -30.48
CA GLY A 61 -14.15 3.04 -29.54
C GLY A 61 -12.91 3.65 -30.17
N SER A 62 -13.06 4.91 -30.59
CA SER A 62 -11.95 5.84 -30.78
C SER A 62 -11.01 5.88 -29.57
N ARG A 63 -9.87 5.22 -29.72
CA ARG A 63 -8.54 5.86 -29.70
C ARG A 63 -8.26 6.76 -28.48
N TRP A 64 -7.99 6.11 -27.35
CA TRP A 64 -6.97 6.47 -26.36
C TRP A 64 -6.60 7.96 -26.30
N ASP A 65 -7.29 8.69 -25.43
CA ASP A 65 -6.88 10.01 -24.98
C ASP A 65 -5.43 9.99 -24.51
N ARG A 66 -4.68 10.96 -25.03
CA ARG A 66 -3.23 10.97 -25.14
C ARG A 66 -2.51 11.44 -23.86
N ASP A 67 -3.22 11.48 -22.73
CA ASP A 67 -2.68 11.85 -21.43
C ASP A 67 -3.26 10.88 -20.39
N GLY A 68 -2.44 9.96 -19.86
CA GLY A 68 -2.85 8.84 -19.01
C GLY A 68 -3.41 9.20 -17.63
N TYR A 69 -4.51 9.95 -17.59
CA TYR A 69 -5.32 10.23 -16.43
C TYR A 69 -6.57 9.35 -16.47
N SER A 70 -6.73 8.47 -15.48
CA SER A 70 -8.03 7.85 -15.21
C SER A 70 -9.00 8.92 -14.70
N GLY A 71 -10.30 8.75 -14.89
CA GLY A 71 -11.35 9.63 -14.36
C GLY A 71 -11.48 9.61 -12.82
N ASP A 72 -10.39 9.29 -12.12
CA ASP A 72 -10.33 9.18 -10.67
C ASP A 72 -10.22 10.56 -10.01
N GLU A 73 -10.95 10.73 -8.92
CA GLU A 73 -11.03 11.98 -8.17
C GLU A 73 -10.20 11.91 -6.87
N PRO A 74 -9.36 12.92 -6.58
CA PRO A 74 -8.68 13.02 -5.30
C PRO A 74 -9.64 12.93 -4.11
N GLY A 75 -9.33 12.07 -3.14
CA GLY A 75 -10.12 11.87 -1.92
C GLY A 75 -11.27 10.87 -2.06
N LYS A 76 -11.61 10.45 -3.28
CA LYS A 76 -12.62 9.41 -3.56
C LYS A 76 -11.95 8.06 -3.64
N PHE A 77 -12.08 7.28 -2.57
CA PHE A 77 -11.59 5.91 -2.40
C PHE A 77 -12.24 5.32 -1.15
N ASP A 78 -12.03 4.03 -0.87
CA ASP A 78 -12.69 3.32 0.23
C ASP A 78 -11.75 3.03 1.41
N TYR A 79 -10.50 2.71 1.13
CA TYR A 79 -9.48 2.38 2.14
C TYR A 79 -8.05 2.60 1.66
N TYR A 80 -7.10 2.43 2.55
CA TYR A 80 -5.68 2.39 2.22
C TYR A 80 -5.13 0.97 2.28
N ALA A 81 -4.29 0.61 1.31
CA ALA A 81 -3.32 -0.47 1.48
C ALA A 81 -1.98 0.16 1.88
N LEU A 82 -1.48 -0.19 3.06
CA LEU A 82 -0.11 0.10 3.48
C LEU A 82 0.79 -1.03 2.97
N VAL A 83 1.69 -0.71 2.03
CA VAL A 83 2.46 -1.71 1.30
C VAL A 83 3.89 -1.75 1.82
N LEU A 84 4.28 -2.89 2.37
CA LEU A 84 5.63 -3.13 2.88
C LEU A 84 6.37 -4.02 1.89
N SER A 85 7.43 -3.52 1.27
CA SER A 85 8.25 -4.27 0.31
C SER A 85 9.38 -5.02 1.01
N TRP A 86 9.61 -6.28 0.62
CA TRP A 86 10.77 -7.06 1.01
C TRP A 86 11.98 -6.66 0.16
N SER A 87 12.80 -5.77 0.72
CA SER A 87 13.94 -5.16 0.05
C SER A 87 14.93 -6.16 -0.55
N PRO A 88 15.27 -7.29 0.10
CA PRO A 88 16.21 -8.25 -0.50
C PRO A 88 15.73 -8.84 -1.83
N THR A 89 14.43 -9.11 -1.95
CA THR A 89 13.85 -9.58 -3.21
C THR A 89 13.83 -8.46 -4.26
N TYR A 90 13.49 -7.22 -3.87
CA TYR A 90 13.57 -6.06 -4.77
C TYR A 90 14.99 -5.86 -5.33
N CYS A 91 16.00 -5.92 -4.47
CA CYS A 91 17.40 -5.70 -4.85
C CYS A 91 17.96 -6.78 -5.77
N SER A 92 17.54 -8.04 -5.58
CA SER A 92 17.84 -9.14 -6.51
C SER A 92 17.30 -8.83 -7.92
N ASP A 93 16.04 -8.42 -8.00
CA ASP A 93 15.30 -8.45 -9.25
C ASP A 93 15.32 -7.13 -10.02
N GLN A 94 15.05 -6.03 -9.34
CA GLN A 94 14.76 -4.72 -9.95
C GLN A 94 15.73 -3.62 -9.50
N GLY A 95 16.44 -3.80 -8.38
CA GLY A 95 17.35 -2.80 -7.81
C GLY A 95 18.69 -2.68 -8.54
N ARG A 96 18.74 -2.77 -9.87
CA ARG A 96 19.99 -2.62 -10.66
C ARG A 96 20.59 -1.21 -10.51
N ASP A 97 19.74 -0.19 -10.39
CA ASP A 97 20.14 1.22 -10.34
C ASP A 97 19.74 1.93 -9.03
N ASP A 98 19.35 1.17 -7.99
CA ASP A 98 18.99 1.71 -6.68
C ASP A 98 20.08 1.45 -5.64
N ASP A 99 21.19 2.17 -5.77
CA ASP A 99 22.32 2.04 -4.86
C ASP A 99 21.97 2.45 -3.42
N THR A 100 21.02 3.38 -3.27
CA THR A 100 20.56 3.88 -1.97
C THR A 100 19.91 2.80 -1.11
N GLN A 101 19.18 1.88 -1.74
CA GLN A 101 18.55 0.73 -1.07
C GLN A 101 19.41 -0.54 -1.14
N CYS A 102 20.07 -0.79 -2.28
CA CYS A 102 20.59 -2.11 -2.61
C CYS A 102 22.11 -2.26 -2.56
N ASN A 103 22.89 -1.18 -2.63
CA ASN A 103 24.35 -1.22 -2.65
C ASN A 103 24.97 -0.26 -1.63
N ARG A 104 24.56 -0.43 -0.38
CA ARG A 104 24.97 0.45 0.70
C ARG A 104 26.36 0.14 1.21
N ARG A 105 27.25 1.13 1.12
CA ARG A 105 28.63 1.07 1.63
C ARG A 105 28.75 1.24 3.14
N ASP A 106 27.71 1.77 3.79
CA ASP A 106 27.67 1.96 5.25
C ASP A 106 27.30 0.69 6.03
N GLY A 107 27.08 -0.43 5.33
CA GLY A 107 26.73 -1.72 5.92
C GLY A 107 25.27 -1.85 6.35
N ARG A 108 24.44 -0.81 6.18
CA ARG A 108 23.01 -0.87 6.52
C ARG A 108 22.29 -1.84 5.58
N ARG A 109 21.40 -2.63 6.16
CA ARG A 109 20.61 -3.64 5.46
C ARG A 109 19.14 -3.28 5.59
N TYR A 110 18.40 -3.40 4.50
CA TYR A 110 16.96 -3.24 4.51
C TYR A 110 16.30 -4.60 4.42
N SER A 111 15.32 -4.83 5.29
CA SER A 111 14.42 -5.97 5.29
C SER A 111 13.08 -5.53 4.72
N PHE A 112 12.03 -5.38 5.54
CA PHE A 112 10.83 -4.67 5.08
C PHE A 112 11.08 -3.17 5.03
N VAL A 113 10.63 -2.51 3.96
CA VAL A 113 10.61 -1.04 3.81
C VAL A 113 9.22 -0.62 3.41
N LEU A 114 8.85 0.64 3.66
CA LEU A 114 7.62 1.19 3.13
C LEU A 114 7.77 1.31 1.60
N HIS A 115 6.90 0.61 0.87
CA HIS A 115 6.73 0.83 -0.57
C HIS A 115 5.84 2.07 -0.76
N GLY A 116 4.67 2.09 -0.13
CA GLY A 116 3.75 3.22 -0.25
C GLY A 116 2.46 3.05 0.55
N LEU A 117 1.66 4.12 0.52
CA LEU A 117 0.32 4.17 1.10
C LEU A 117 -0.69 4.39 -0.02
N TRP A 118 -1.40 3.34 -0.42
CA TRP A 118 -2.19 3.37 -1.66
C TRP A 118 -3.68 3.51 -1.36
N PRO A 119 -4.34 4.59 -1.82
CA PRO A 119 -5.79 4.62 -1.88
C PRO A 119 -6.31 3.44 -2.72
N GLN A 120 -7.36 2.79 -2.25
CA GLN A 120 -7.98 1.63 -2.87
C GLN A 120 -9.51 1.81 -2.92
N TYR A 121 -10.13 1.32 -3.97
CA TYR A 121 -11.56 1.02 -3.96
C TYR A 121 -11.78 -0.41 -3.46
N GLU A 122 -13.02 -0.76 -3.10
CA GLU A 122 -13.39 -2.17 -2.85
C GLU A 122 -13.07 -3.06 -4.06
N ASN A 123 -13.17 -2.49 -5.28
CA ASN A 123 -12.80 -3.12 -6.54
C ASN A 123 -11.99 -2.13 -7.40
N GLY A 124 -10.73 -2.43 -7.68
CA GLY A 124 -9.81 -1.51 -8.37
C GLY A 124 -9.23 -0.42 -7.46
N TYR A 125 -8.42 0.47 -8.01
CA TYR A 125 -7.78 1.54 -7.25
C TYR A 125 -7.64 2.78 -8.11
N PRO A 126 -7.74 3.98 -7.51
CA PRO A 126 -7.45 5.19 -8.23
C PRO A 126 -5.94 5.33 -8.46
N SER A 127 -5.55 5.97 -9.57
CA SER A 127 -4.15 6.27 -9.83
C SER A 127 -3.97 7.57 -10.60
N ASN A 128 -2.82 8.23 -10.43
CA ASN A 128 -2.43 9.41 -11.19
C ASN A 128 -3.49 10.53 -11.18
N CYS A 129 -4.18 10.73 -10.05
CA CYS A 129 -5.30 11.66 -9.98
C CYS A 129 -4.90 13.10 -10.34
N ARG A 130 -5.76 13.76 -11.11
CA ARG A 130 -5.46 15.08 -11.65
C ARG A 130 -5.51 16.15 -10.55
N LEU A 131 -4.42 16.92 -10.44
CA LEU A 131 -4.32 18.08 -9.54
C LEU A 131 -4.33 19.39 -10.35
N PRO A 132 -4.72 20.54 -9.74
CA PRO A 132 -4.67 21.84 -10.40
C PRO A 132 -3.25 22.26 -10.84
N ARG A 133 -2.23 21.73 -10.16
CA ARG A 133 -0.81 21.95 -10.47
C ARG A 133 -0.10 20.62 -10.61
N ARG A 134 1.01 20.61 -11.36
CA ARG A 134 1.85 19.42 -11.48
C ARG A 134 2.27 18.92 -10.09
N PRO A 135 2.09 17.64 -9.77
CA PRO A 135 2.52 17.07 -8.49
C PRO A 135 4.02 17.31 -8.26
N PHE A 136 4.37 17.79 -7.07
CA PHE A 136 5.74 18.05 -6.65
C PHE A 136 5.90 17.67 -5.18
N VAL A 137 7.01 16.98 -4.85
CA VAL A 137 7.36 16.62 -3.47
C VAL A 137 8.57 17.45 -3.05
N PRO A 138 8.46 18.30 -2.01
CA PRO A 138 9.57 19.11 -1.52
C PRO A 138 10.72 18.26 -0.98
N GLU A 139 11.96 18.77 -1.09
CA GLU A 139 13.13 18.03 -0.62
C GLU A 139 13.17 17.65 0.86
N PRO A 140 12.71 18.52 1.77
CA PRO A 140 12.61 18.14 3.18
C PRO A 140 11.71 16.93 3.40
N VAL A 141 10.62 16.82 2.62
CA VAL A 141 9.68 15.68 2.70
C VAL A 141 10.35 14.42 2.17
N ILE A 142 11.03 14.51 1.03
CA ILE A 142 11.79 13.37 0.48
C ILE A 142 12.81 12.87 1.51
N SER A 143 13.63 13.77 2.05
CA SER A 143 14.68 13.44 3.01
C SER A 143 14.12 12.79 4.27
N SER A 144 12.95 13.24 4.75
CA SER A 144 12.29 12.69 5.94
C SER A 144 11.77 11.25 5.78
N MET A 145 11.69 10.74 4.54
CA MET A 145 11.21 9.38 4.27
C MET A 145 12.33 8.38 3.98
N LEU A 146 13.58 8.82 3.77
CA LEU A 146 14.66 7.94 3.28
C LEU A 146 15.13 6.87 4.27
N ASP A 147 14.70 6.95 5.52
CA ASP A 147 14.92 5.91 6.51
C ASP A 147 14.00 4.70 6.31
N ILE A 148 12.73 4.92 5.94
CA ILE A 148 11.73 3.86 5.71
C ILE A 148 11.40 3.61 4.23
N MET A 149 11.69 4.56 3.34
CA MET A 149 11.55 4.49 1.88
C MET A 149 12.90 4.86 1.23
N PRO A 150 13.85 3.92 1.13
CA PRO A 150 15.26 4.23 0.89
C PRO A 150 15.62 4.55 -0.57
N SER A 151 14.73 5.26 -1.26
CA SER A 151 14.87 5.65 -2.66
C SER A 151 14.12 6.95 -2.91
N ARG A 152 14.85 7.99 -3.32
CA ARG A 152 14.26 9.27 -3.73
C ARG A 152 13.22 9.08 -4.84
N GLY A 153 13.58 8.28 -5.84
CA GLY A 153 12.74 8.03 -7.01
C GLY A 153 11.41 7.38 -6.60
N LEU A 154 11.48 6.46 -5.64
CA LEU A 154 10.30 5.84 -5.04
C LEU A 154 9.39 6.88 -4.40
N VAL A 155 9.90 7.73 -3.50
CA VAL A 155 9.09 8.77 -2.83
C VAL A 155 8.36 9.65 -3.85
N ILE A 156 9.05 10.09 -4.90
CA ILE A 156 8.44 10.92 -5.95
C ILE A 156 7.36 10.14 -6.73
N HIS A 157 7.65 8.89 -7.09
CA HIS A 157 6.72 8.02 -7.81
C HIS A 157 5.44 7.78 -7.02
N GLU A 158 5.59 7.39 -5.75
CA GLU A 158 4.47 7.04 -4.86
C GLU A 158 3.51 8.21 -4.66
N TYR A 159 4.03 9.42 -4.48
CA TYR A 159 3.15 10.58 -4.40
C TYR A 159 2.44 10.84 -5.73
N LYS A 160 3.15 10.80 -6.85
CA LYS A 160 2.57 11.08 -8.17
C LYS A 160 1.46 10.07 -8.51
N THR A 161 1.71 8.78 -8.32
CA THR A 161 0.81 7.70 -8.70
C THR A 161 -0.32 7.51 -7.70
N HIS A 162 -0.03 7.53 -6.39
CA HIS A 162 -0.99 7.17 -5.34
C HIS A 162 -1.34 8.35 -4.42
N GLY A 163 -0.34 9.14 -4.02
CA GLY A 163 -0.55 10.28 -3.11
C GLY A 163 -1.52 11.32 -3.66
N THR A 164 -1.46 11.63 -4.96
CA THR A 164 -2.40 12.54 -5.64
C THR A 164 -3.86 12.14 -5.49
N CYS A 165 -4.16 10.85 -5.36
CA CYS A 165 -5.50 10.32 -5.20
C CYS A 165 -6.02 10.34 -3.75
N SER A 166 -5.14 10.56 -2.77
CA SER A 166 -5.54 10.63 -1.37
C SER A 166 -6.32 11.90 -1.01
N GLY A 167 -6.19 12.95 -1.83
CA GLY A 167 -6.69 14.30 -1.52
C GLY A 167 -5.81 15.09 -0.54
N MET A 168 -4.68 14.52 -0.10
CA MET A 168 -3.69 15.18 0.75
C MET A 168 -2.58 15.83 -0.07
N ASP A 169 -2.01 16.91 0.47
CA ASP A 169 -0.74 17.42 -0.03
C ASP A 169 0.43 16.46 0.31
N PRO A 170 1.64 16.64 -0.26
CA PRO A 170 2.75 15.71 -0.04
C PRO A 170 3.17 15.63 1.43
N VAL A 171 3.13 16.73 2.18
CA VAL A 171 3.54 16.76 3.59
C VAL A 171 2.58 15.90 4.41
N GLN A 172 1.28 16.11 4.23
CA GLN A 172 0.23 15.37 4.93
C GLN A 172 0.23 13.88 4.55
N TYR A 173 0.40 13.57 3.26
CA TYR A 173 0.44 12.20 2.75
C TYR A 173 1.59 11.41 3.36
N PHE A 174 2.82 11.94 3.30
CA PHE A 174 3.99 11.24 3.83
C PHE A 174 4.03 11.19 5.35
N ALA A 175 3.56 12.24 6.05
CA ALA A 175 3.40 12.18 7.51
C ALA A 175 2.39 11.08 7.92
N THR A 176 1.32 10.91 7.15
CA THR A 176 0.35 9.83 7.38
C THR A 176 0.95 8.46 7.08
N ALA A 177 1.64 8.31 5.95
CA ALA A 177 2.28 7.06 5.56
C ALA A 177 3.34 6.62 6.60
N HIS A 178 4.17 7.53 7.07
CA HIS A 178 5.17 7.28 8.10
C HIS A 178 4.53 6.84 9.42
N ARG A 179 3.53 7.60 9.91
CA ARG A 179 2.80 7.25 11.15
C ARG A 179 2.17 5.86 11.07
N LEU A 180 1.56 5.53 9.93
CA LEU A 180 0.93 4.22 9.74
C LEU A 180 1.97 3.11 9.68
N PHE A 181 3.12 3.34 9.02
CA PHE A 181 4.24 2.40 9.04
C PHE A 181 4.77 2.15 10.45
N ASP A 182 4.98 3.20 11.25
CA ASP A 182 5.43 3.08 12.65
C ASP A 182 4.45 2.32 13.55
N SER A 183 3.16 2.33 13.19
CA SER A 183 2.14 1.58 13.91
C SER A 183 2.18 0.06 13.64
N ILE A 184 2.93 -0.38 12.64
CA ILE A 184 3.07 -1.80 12.28
C ILE A 184 4.37 -2.37 12.87
N SER A 185 4.23 -3.39 13.70
CA SER A 185 5.36 -4.17 14.21
C SER A 185 5.82 -5.19 13.17
N ILE A 186 7.05 -5.05 12.69
CA ILE A 186 7.70 -6.08 11.86
C ILE A 186 8.08 -7.29 12.74
N PRO A 187 7.66 -8.52 12.39
CA PRO A 187 7.99 -9.71 13.16
C PRO A 187 9.51 -9.90 13.29
N ASP A 188 9.98 -10.31 14.47
CA ASP A 188 11.43 -10.43 14.77
C ASP A 188 12.18 -11.31 13.76
N ARG A 189 11.53 -12.39 13.32
CA ARG A 189 12.01 -13.31 12.27
C ARG A 189 12.37 -12.61 10.95
N PHE A 190 11.75 -11.47 10.66
CA PHE A 190 11.93 -10.72 9.41
C PHE A 190 12.68 -9.40 9.61
N ARG A 191 13.02 -8.99 10.83
CA ARG A 191 13.74 -7.72 11.06
C ARG A 191 15.14 -7.73 10.43
N ASN A 192 15.92 -8.79 10.65
CA ASN A 192 17.27 -8.93 10.11
C ASN A 192 17.67 -10.40 9.90
N PRO A 193 16.98 -11.14 9.02
CA PRO A 193 17.32 -12.54 8.77
C PRO A 193 18.65 -12.64 8.02
N PHE A 194 19.60 -13.39 8.56
CA PHE A 194 20.91 -13.62 7.92
C PHE A 194 20.90 -14.82 6.96
N GLU A 195 19.93 -15.72 7.12
CA GLU A 195 19.77 -16.93 6.31
C GLU A 195 18.51 -16.86 5.45
N SER A 196 18.56 -17.51 4.29
CA SER A 196 17.38 -17.69 3.45
C SER A 196 16.39 -18.65 4.08
N GLN A 197 15.11 -18.43 3.86
CA GLN A 197 14.04 -19.22 4.45
C GLN A 197 13.06 -19.67 3.38
N ILE A 198 12.42 -20.82 3.60
CA ILE A 198 11.30 -21.28 2.79
C ILE A 198 10.14 -21.52 3.74
N VAL A 199 9.05 -20.80 3.54
CA VAL A 199 7.86 -20.81 4.41
C VAL A 199 6.60 -20.78 3.57
N SER A 200 5.44 -21.10 4.13
CA SER A 200 4.19 -20.85 3.41
C SER A 200 3.78 -19.37 3.48
N ALA A 201 2.97 -18.89 2.52
CA ALA A 201 2.37 -17.56 2.60
C ALA A 201 1.43 -17.40 3.80
N ALA A 202 0.91 -18.51 4.33
CA ALA A 202 0.13 -18.53 5.56
C ALA A 202 1.03 -18.25 6.77
N ASP A 203 2.21 -18.87 6.84
CA ASP A 203 3.14 -18.64 7.95
C ASP A 203 3.60 -17.18 8.02
N VAL A 204 3.91 -16.55 6.87
CA VAL A 204 4.28 -15.12 6.82
C VAL A 204 3.16 -14.25 7.41
N GLU A 205 1.91 -14.49 7.01
CA GLU A 205 0.78 -13.75 7.56
C GLU A 205 0.62 -14.02 9.06
N GLN A 206 0.73 -15.27 9.53
CA GLN A 206 0.61 -15.60 10.95
C GLN A 206 1.68 -14.92 11.81
N GLU A 207 2.91 -14.78 11.30
CA GLU A 207 3.95 -13.98 11.97
C GLU A 207 3.53 -12.50 12.11
N PHE A 208 2.99 -11.90 11.04
CA PHE A 208 2.50 -10.52 11.08
C PHE A 208 1.30 -10.35 12.02
N LEU A 209 0.34 -11.28 12.02
CA LEU A 209 -0.81 -11.29 12.93
C LEU A 209 -0.37 -11.42 14.38
N ARG A 210 0.63 -12.26 14.68
CA ARG A 210 1.17 -12.41 16.03
C ARG A 210 1.84 -11.13 16.51
N ALA A 211 2.58 -10.46 15.64
CA ALA A 211 3.23 -9.18 15.95
C ALA A 211 2.24 -8.00 16.02
N ASN A 212 1.07 -8.12 15.38
CA ASN A 212 0.07 -7.07 15.27
C ASN A 212 -1.34 -7.61 15.57
N PRO A 213 -1.67 -7.89 16.84
CA PRO A 213 -2.91 -8.56 17.25
C PRO A 213 -4.19 -7.79 16.94
N GLN A 214 -4.08 -6.51 16.55
CA GLN A 214 -5.19 -5.69 16.08
C GLN A 214 -5.69 -6.04 14.67
N PHE A 215 -4.93 -6.83 13.90
CA PHE A 215 -5.31 -7.27 12.55
C PHE A 215 -5.93 -8.67 12.57
N ARG A 216 -6.78 -8.92 11.57
CA ARG A 216 -7.32 -10.25 11.27
C ARG A 216 -6.79 -10.77 9.92
N PRO A 217 -6.90 -12.07 9.63
CA PRO A 217 -6.41 -12.64 8.37
C PRO A 217 -6.95 -11.95 7.10
N ASP A 218 -8.20 -11.48 7.12
CA ASP A 218 -8.81 -10.79 5.98
C ASP A 218 -8.37 -9.32 5.82
N MET A 219 -7.41 -8.86 6.63
CA MET A 219 -6.87 -7.51 6.62
C MET A 219 -5.40 -7.44 6.16
N ILE A 220 -4.77 -8.58 5.89
CA ILE A 220 -3.37 -8.69 5.49
C ILE A 220 -3.26 -9.52 4.21
N ALA A 221 -2.46 -9.07 3.25
CA ALA A 221 -2.20 -9.78 2.01
C ALA A 221 -0.72 -10.12 1.81
N VAL A 222 -0.49 -11.41 1.58
CA VAL A 222 0.72 -12.08 1.05
C VAL A 222 0.99 -11.76 -0.42
N VAL A 223 2.02 -10.99 -0.80
CA VAL A 223 2.44 -10.91 -2.22
C VAL A 223 3.73 -11.67 -2.44
N CYS A 224 3.71 -12.61 -3.39
CA CYS A 224 4.90 -13.34 -3.81
C CYS A 224 5.01 -13.41 -5.34
N GLY A 225 6.21 -13.59 -5.86
CA GLY A 225 6.42 -13.66 -7.30
C GLY A 225 7.88 -13.75 -7.73
N GLY A 226 8.09 -13.76 -9.04
CA GLY A 226 9.39 -13.98 -9.68
C GLY A 226 9.97 -15.37 -9.43
N ALA A 227 11.29 -15.50 -9.58
CA ALA A 227 11.96 -16.80 -9.46
C ALA A 227 11.74 -17.41 -8.06
N GLY A 228 11.35 -18.69 -8.02
CA GLY A 228 11.13 -19.44 -6.78
C GLY A 228 9.94 -19.00 -5.92
N GLY A 229 9.02 -18.17 -6.45
CA GLY A 229 7.87 -17.70 -5.67
C GLY A 229 8.28 -16.82 -4.49
N SER A 230 9.30 -15.99 -4.68
CA SER A 230 9.92 -15.20 -3.61
C SER A 230 8.97 -14.16 -2.99
N LEU A 231 9.10 -13.91 -1.69
CA LEU A 231 8.35 -12.87 -0.97
C LEU A 231 8.64 -11.50 -1.56
N ARG A 232 7.57 -10.76 -1.92
CA ARG A 232 7.67 -9.42 -2.49
C ARG A 232 7.20 -8.38 -1.51
N GLU A 233 5.99 -8.56 -0.98
CA GLU A 233 5.34 -7.56 -0.17
C GLU A 233 4.43 -8.21 0.86
N VAL A 234 4.20 -7.47 1.94
CA VAL A 234 3.07 -7.67 2.83
C VAL A 234 2.25 -6.39 2.81
N ARG A 235 0.94 -6.51 2.59
CA ARG A 235 0.03 -5.37 2.51
C ARG A 235 -0.95 -5.42 3.67
N LEU A 236 -1.17 -4.29 4.33
CA LEU A 236 -2.10 -4.16 5.44
C LEU A 236 -3.20 -3.17 5.06
N CYS A 237 -4.46 -3.59 5.19
CA CYS A 237 -5.60 -2.77 4.82
C CYS A 237 -6.10 -1.95 6.00
N LEU A 238 -6.23 -0.64 5.78
CA LEU A 238 -6.52 0.36 6.78
C LEU A 238 -7.65 1.26 6.32
N SER A 239 -8.56 1.64 7.21
CA SER A 239 -9.55 2.66 6.93
C SER A 239 -8.87 4.02 6.72
N LYS A 240 -9.62 5.02 6.23
CA LYS A 240 -9.06 6.37 6.00
C LYS A 240 -8.52 7.03 7.26
N ASP A 241 -9.07 6.69 8.42
CA ASP A 241 -8.60 7.11 9.75
C ASP A 241 -7.49 6.22 10.32
N GLY A 242 -7.00 5.23 9.56
CA GLY A 242 -5.83 4.43 9.92
C GLY A 242 -6.13 3.22 10.81
N LYS A 243 -7.38 2.80 10.95
CA LYS A 243 -7.75 1.61 11.72
C LYS A 243 -7.70 0.35 10.85
N PRO A 244 -7.32 -0.82 11.40
CA PRO A 244 -7.41 -2.08 10.66
C PRO A 244 -8.81 -2.33 10.12
N ARG A 245 -8.91 -2.76 8.86
CA ARG A 245 -10.16 -3.20 8.24
C ARG A 245 -9.91 -4.31 7.24
N SER A 246 -11.00 -5.00 6.87
CA SER A 246 -10.97 -6.00 5.80
C SER A 246 -10.52 -5.38 4.48
N CYS A 247 -9.68 -6.12 3.78
CA CYS A 247 -9.21 -5.81 2.45
C CYS A 247 -10.31 -5.97 1.38
N GLY A 248 -10.24 -5.15 0.33
CA GLY A 248 -11.10 -5.28 -0.86
C GLY A 248 -10.61 -6.37 -1.82
N GLN A 249 -11.28 -6.52 -2.96
CA GLN A 249 -11.03 -7.62 -3.90
C GLN A 249 -9.65 -7.59 -4.57
N ASN A 250 -9.01 -6.42 -4.67
CA ASN A 250 -7.65 -6.31 -5.24
C ASN A 250 -6.60 -7.01 -4.38
N GLU A 251 -6.85 -7.05 -3.08
CA GLU A 251 -5.95 -7.58 -2.07
C GLU A 251 -6.29 -9.05 -1.73
N THR A 252 -6.96 -9.73 -2.67
CA THR A 252 -7.32 -11.15 -2.52
C THR A 252 -6.06 -12.02 -2.52
N ARG A 253 -5.71 -12.54 -1.35
CA ARG A 253 -4.56 -13.43 -1.10
C ARG A 253 -4.28 -14.46 -2.20
N ARG A 254 -5.29 -15.23 -2.63
CA ARG A 254 -5.10 -16.31 -3.61
C ARG A 254 -4.63 -15.82 -4.98
N LYS A 255 -4.83 -14.54 -5.30
CA LYS A 255 -4.36 -13.92 -6.55
C LYS A 255 -2.96 -13.35 -6.41
N LEU A 256 -2.62 -12.84 -5.22
CA LEU A 256 -1.36 -12.13 -4.97
C LEU A 256 -0.19 -13.05 -4.62
N CYS A 257 -0.47 -14.25 -4.09
CA CYS A 257 0.53 -15.29 -3.93
C CYS A 257 -0.11 -16.66 -4.10
N THR A 258 0.18 -17.31 -5.22
CA THR A 258 -0.30 -18.65 -5.56
C THR A 258 0.68 -19.76 -5.17
N ALA A 259 1.88 -19.40 -4.74
CA ALA A 259 2.92 -20.37 -4.40
C ALA A 259 2.61 -21.05 -3.06
N ASN A 260 2.76 -22.38 -3.02
CA ASN A 260 2.62 -23.15 -1.78
C ASN A 260 3.75 -22.85 -0.78
N GLN A 261 4.93 -22.55 -1.31
CA GLN A 261 6.11 -22.16 -0.57
C GLN A 261 6.63 -20.84 -1.14
N VAL A 262 7.03 -19.96 -0.24
CA VAL A 262 7.56 -18.63 -0.48
C VAL A 262 9.01 -18.63 -0.03
N PHE A 263 9.89 -18.31 -0.96
CA PHE A 263 11.30 -18.09 -0.66
C PHE A 263 11.50 -16.69 -0.06
N ILE A 264 12.23 -16.59 1.04
CA ILE A 264 12.58 -15.33 1.69
C ILE A 264 14.10 -15.19 1.66
N PRO A 265 14.65 -14.33 0.78
CA PRO A 265 16.08 -14.05 0.77
C PRO A 265 16.50 -13.31 2.05
N PRO A 266 17.73 -13.51 2.53
CA PRO A 266 18.24 -12.84 3.73
C PRO A 266 18.44 -11.34 3.52
N ALA A 267 18.43 -10.57 4.61
CA ALA A 267 18.77 -9.16 4.61
C ALA A 267 20.27 -8.95 4.36
N ARG A 268 20.59 -8.14 3.35
CA ARG A 268 21.96 -7.83 2.93
C ARG A 268 22.10 -6.34 2.63
N SER A 269 23.30 -5.79 2.81
CA SER A 269 23.62 -4.39 2.50
C SER A 269 24.01 -4.18 1.04
N THR A 270 24.38 -5.27 0.35
CA THR A 270 24.80 -5.27 -1.04
C THR A 270 23.96 -6.26 -1.83
N LYS A 271 23.72 -5.93 -3.09
CA LYS A 271 23.08 -6.81 -4.05
C LYS A 271 23.88 -8.11 -4.20
N ASP A 272 23.19 -9.23 -4.33
CA ASP A 272 23.79 -10.51 -4.69
C ASP A 272 23.69 -10.71 -6.19
N ASN A 273 24.83 -10.83 -6.86
CA ASN A 273 24.91 -11.05 -8.30
C ASN A 273 24.73 -12.54 -8.68
N ASN A 274 24.65 -13.44 -7.70
CA ASN A 274 24.75 -14.89 -7.93
C ASN A 274 23.38 -15.62 -8.03
N TRP A 275 22.26 -14.88 -8.08
CA TRP A 275 20.92 -15.47 -8.07
C TRP A 275 20.45 -16.06 -9.41
N GLN A 276 21.21 -15.83 -10.50
CA GLN A 276 20.86 -16.36 -11.84
C GLN A 276 21.26 -17.82 -12.07
N SER A 277 22.02 -18.47 -11.18
CA SER A 277 22.40 -19.87 -11.34
C SER A 277 21.65 -20.77 -10.39
N GLY A 278 20.45 -21.19 -10.81
CA GLY A 278 19.83 -22.44 -10.37
C GLY A 278 20.61 -23.65 -10.89
N GLN A 279 21.90 -23.74 -10.57
CA GLN A 279 22.70 -24.95 -10.79
C GLN A 279 23.32 -25.36 -9.46
N SER A 280 22.81 -26.47 -8.94
CA SER A 280 23.59 -27.42 -8.17
C SER A 280 24.86 -27.76 -8.97
N GLY A 281 25.94 -27.04 -8.69
CA GLY A 281 27.22 -27.17 -9.38
C GLY A 281 28.31 -27.42 -8.36
N SER A 282 28.87 -28.63 -8.43
CA SER A 282 29.98 -29.17 -7.63
C SER A 282 31.07 -28.18 -7.26
N ALA A 283 31.58 -28.35 -6.04
CA ALA A 283 32.84 -27.81 -5.56
C ALA A 283 33.97 -28.03 -6.58
N ASN A 284 34.52 -26.92 -7.09
CA ASN A 284 35.93 -26.66 -7.39
C ASN A 284 36.01 -25.55 -8.43
N ARG A 285 36.48 -24.37 -8.01
CA ARG A 285 37.32 -23.46 -8.80
C ARG A 285 37.82 -22.34 -7.88
N ASP A 286 39.14 -22.21 -7.85
CA ASP A 286 39.88 -21.21 -7.09
C ASP A 286 39.44 -19.78 -7.45
N PRO A 287 39.14 -18.91 -6.47
CA PRO A 287 38.84 -17.51 -6.73
C PRO A 287 40.13 -16.68 -6.78
N ALA A 288 40.46 -16.19 -7.97
CA ALA A 288 41.44 -15.12 -8.13
C ALA A 288 40.93 -13.83 -7.45
N ALA A 289 41.69 -13.41 -6.45
CA ALA A 289 41.85 -12.07 -5.87
C ALA A 289 40.70 -11.05 -6.02
N ILE A 290 39.77 -11.08 -5.07
CA ILE A 290 39.11 -9.84 -4.59
C ILE A 290 39.86 -9.44 -3.32
N ASP A 291 40.40 -8.23 -3.28
CA ASP A 291 41.05 -7.66 -2.10
C ASP A 291 40.04 -7.58 -0.93
N ARG A 292 40.22 -8.47 0.05
CA ARG A 292 39.39 -8.63 1.25
C ARG A 292 39.92 -7.85 2.46
N SER A 293 40.79 -6.85 2.25
CA SER A 293 41.51 -6.20 3.35
C SER A 293 40.68 -5.29 4.27
N SER A 294 39.39 -5.08 3.99
CA SER A 294 38.48 -4.40 4.93
C SER A 294 37.43 -5.37 5.46
N PRO A 295 37.39 -5.66 6.77
CA PRO A 295 36.27 -6.36 7.37
C PRO A 295 34.99 -5.60 7.04
N LEU A 296 33.99 -6.29 6.48
CA LEU A 296 32.65 -5.74 6.35
C LEU A 296 32.23 -5.21 7.74
N PRO A 297 31.61 -4.02 7.83
CA PRO A 297 31.16 -3.49 9.10
C PRO A 297 30.35 -4.56 9.84
N GLY A 298 30.71 -4.81 11.10
CA GLY A 298 29.99 -5.73 11.98
C GLY A 298 28.49 -5.37 12.06
N PRO A 299 27.64 -6.32 12.50
CA PRO A 299 26.19 -6.12 12.52
C PRO A 299 25.82 -4.88 13.32
N ARG A 300 25.24 -3.89 12.65
CA ARG A 300 24.47 -2.83 13.31
C ARG A 300 23.15 -3.45 13.76
N MET A 301 23.16 -3.95 14.99
CA MET A 301 22.01 -4.56 15.67
C MET A 301 20.95 -3.54 16.10
N ASP A 302 21.18 -2.25 15.84
CA ASP A 302 20.40 -1.13 16.36
C ASP A 302 19.35 -0.59 15.39
N TYR A 303 19.18 -1.19 14.20
CA TYR A 303 18.13 -0.75 13.27
C TYR A 303 16.76 -1.30 13.66
N ASP A 304 16.18 -0.72 14.72
CA ASP A 304 14.79 -0.96 15.12
C ASP A 304 13.82 0.00 14.42
N TYR A 305 13.93 0.20 13.11
CA TYR A 305 12.96 1.05 12.37
C TYR A 305 12.67 2.42 13.00
N GLY A 306 13.64 3.03 13.70
CA GLY A 306 13.44 4.29 14.43
C GLY A 306 12.77 4.18 15.82
N ARG A 307 12.40 2.99 16.28
CA ARG A 307 11.91 2.73 17.65
C ARG A 307 13.07 2.81 18.65
N ARG A 308 13.27 3.99 19.22
CA ARG A 308 13.95 4.07 20.52
C ARG A 308 12.98 3.49 21.55
N ALA A 309 13.41 2.46 22.26
CA ALA A 309 12.72 2.02 23.47
C ALA A 309 12.56 3.23 24.40
N GLN A 310 11.30 3.60 24.66
CA GLN A 310 10.91 4.48 25.76
C GLN A 310 10.58 3.63 26.98
#